data_AF-A0A812YI89-F1
#
_entry.id   AF-A0A812YI89-F1
#
_cell.length_a   1.000
_cell.length_b   1.000
_cell.length_c   1.000
_cell.angle_alpha   90.00
_cell.angle_beta   90.00
_cell.angle_gamma   90.00
#
_symmetry.space_group_name_H-M   'P 1'
#
loop_
_entity.id
_entity.type
_entity.pdbx_description
1 polymer ?
#
loop_
_entity_poly.entity_id
_entity_poly.type
_entity_poly.pdbx_seq_one_letter_code
_entity_poly.pdbx_strand_id
1 'polypeptide(L)'
;MHRYISWIAKAGFKELGIEQQQGGWLDLAGIAAAVTRNRKDLGDFDAEKLKMYIQETDVDGRFEINGLQLRKVDKADRRRRDSQRSPFEPSSAPTGQAAVREPMEMLEVSSSASSGRHRRRSRSLSLGSDSDRLGADDPEDDALAARCQNLRVSGDMEDVKPEIKTELRPNKGTVQIPTPDPPPGEYWTQYKDEGDKGLFWWFYDGPLGQWWVGQDGGEPLQYCG
;
A
#
# COMPACT_ATOMS: atom_id res chain seq x y z
N MET A 1 1.61 -7.35 5.71
CA MET A 1 2.95 -6.81 6.06
C MET A 1 2.94 -5.35 6.56
N HIS A 2 2.19 -4.42 5.95
CA HIS A 2 2.22 -2.98 6.34
C HIS A 2 1.96 -2.68 7.81
N ARG A 3 1.04 -3.42 8.45
CA ARG A 3 0.75 -3.27 9.88
C ARG A 3 1.99 -3.44 10.74
N TYR A 4 2.86 -4.39 10.39
CA TYR A 4 4.09 -4.68 11.11
C TYR A 4 5.10 -3.54 10.94
N ILE A 5 5.36 -3.09 9.70
CA ILE A 5 6.26 -1.96 9.42
C ILE A 5 5.75 -0.68 10.12
N SER A 6 4.44 -0.47 10.13
CA SER A 6 3.79 0.63 10.86
C SER A 6 3.98 0.57 12.37
N TRP A 7 4.07 -0.63 12.95
CA TRP A 7 4.34 -0.83 14.37
C TRP A 7 5.82 -0.59 14.68
N ILE A 8 6.74 -1.10 13.83
CA ILE A 8 8.19 -0.82 13.94
C ILE A 8 8.41 0.69 13.96
N ALA A 9 7.81 1.43 13.02
CA ALA A 9 7.99 2.87 12.92
C ALA A 9 7.43 3.68 14.09
N LYS A 10 6.45 3.13 14.83
CA LYS A 10 5.81 3.83 15.96
C LYS A 10 6.46 3.52 17.31
N ALA A 11 6.73 2.23 17.56
CA ALA A 11 7.17 1.77 18.88
C ALA A 11 8.24 0.68 18.78
N GLY A 12 8.14 -0.20 17.77
CA GLY A 12 9.00 -1.37 17.65
C GLY A 12 10.47 -1.05 17.41
N PHE A 13 10.83 0.15 16.92
CA PHE A 13 12.23 0.53 16.74
C PHE A 13 13.04 0.45 18.05
N LYS A 14 12.44 0.75 19.21
CA LYS A 14 13.10 0.63 20.52
C LYS A 14 13.33 -0.82 20.91
N GLU A 15 12.34 -1.67 20.65
CA GLU A 15 12.39 -3.10 20.99
C GLU A 15 13.36 -3.86 20.09
N LEU A 16 13.48 -3.44 18.84
CA LEU A 16 14.32 -4.07 17.83
C LEU A 16 15.75 -3.52 17.81
N GLY A 17 16.04 -2.48 18.62
CA GLY A 17 17.35 -1.83 18.65
C GLY A 17 17.67 -1.09 17.35
N ILE A 18 16.66 -0.57 16.65
CA ILE A 18 16.84 0.21 15.43
C ILE A 18 17.02 1.67 15.84
N GLU A 19 18.11 2.28 15.39
CA GLU A 19 18.39 3.68 15.67
C GLU A 19 17.40 4.59 14.92
N GLN A 20 16.69 5.41 15.67
CA GLN A 20 15.85 6.47 15.12
C GLN A 20 16.66 7.76 15.00
N GLN A 21 16.80 8.25 13.79
CA GLN A 21 17.45 9.52 13.51
C GLN A 21 16.53 10.71 13.81
N GLN A 22 17.11 11.91 13.77
CA GLN A 22 16.39 13.16 14.00
C GLN A 22 15.22 13.30 13.01
N GLY A 23 14.04 13.65 13.50
CA GLY A 23 12.83 13.77 12.68
C GLY A 23 12.08 12.45 12.43
N GLY A 24 12.40 11.39 13.17
CA GLY A 24 11.64 10.15 13.17
C GLY A 24 11.98 9.19 12.03
N TRP A 25 13.09 9.44 11.33
CA TRP A 25 13.61 8.59 10.27
C TRP A 25 14.28 7.34 10.84
N LEU A 26 14.02 6.19 10.22
CA LEU A 26 14.58 4.90 10.59
C LEU A 26 15.38 4.34 9.44
N ASP A 27 16.50 3.70 9.74
CA ASP A 27 17.33 3.06 8.72
C ASP A 27 16.65 1.78 8.17
N LEU A 28 16.52 1.71 6.84
CA LEU A 28 15.90 0.59 6.15
C LEU A 28 16.68 -0.71 6.34
N ALA A 29 18.02 -0.65 6.46
CA ALA A 29 18.82 -1.85 6.69
C ALA A 29 18.52 -2.45 8.08
N GLY A 30 18.42 -1.61 9.12
CA GLY A 30 17.98 -2.03 10.45
C GLY A 30 16.58 -2.64 10.46
N ILE A 31 15.62 -2.02 9.74
CA ILE A 31 14.27 -2.57 9.61
C ILE A 31 14.29 -3.91 8.88
N ALA A 32 15.01 -4.03 7.78
CA ALA A 32 15.09 -5.25 6.98
C ALA A 32 15.69 -6.41 7.80
N ALA A 33 16.79 -6.16 8.52
CA ALA A 33 17.38 -7.13 9.44
C ALA A 33 16.40 -7.57 10.54
N ALA A 34 15.63 -6.64 11.09
CA ALA A 34 14.63 -6.95 12.11
C ALA A 34 13.43 -7.74 11.56
N VAL A 35 13.00 -7.46 10.34
CA VAL A 35 11.96 -8.23 9.65
C VAL A 35 12.43 -9.66 9.43
N THR A 36 13.63 -9.86 8.85
CA THR A 36 14.21 -11.18 8.60
C THR A 36 14.39 -11.97 9.91
N ARG A 37 14.76 -11.31 11.01
CA ARG A 37 14.91 -11.97 12.32
C ARG A 37 13.58 -12.43 12.93
N ASN A 38 12.54 -11.59 12.87
CA ASN A 38 11.26 -11.86 13.57
C ASN A 38 10.23 -12.58 12.70
N ARG A 39 10.34 -12.47 11.37
CA ARG A 39 9.35 -12.94 10.39
C ARG A 39 10.03 -13.72 9.28
N LYS A 40 10.54 -14.91 9.64
CA LYS A 40 11.18 -15.84 8.68
C LYS A 40 10.19 -16.36 7.63
N ASP A 41 8.89 -16.28 7.90
CA ASP A 41 7.80 -16.59 6.98
C ASP A 41 7.80 -15.71 5.73
N LEU A 42 8.29 -14.48 5.83
CA LEU A 42 8.31 -13.54 4.72
C LEU A 42 9.54 -13.70 3.81
N GLY A 43 10.55 -14.47 4.23
CA GLY A 43 11.83 -14.61 3.52
C GLY A 43 12.84 -13.51 3.83
N ASP A 44 13.95 -13.52 3.08
CA ASP A 44 15.07 -12.60 3.29
C ASP A 44 14.84 -11.24 2.60
N PHE A 45 14.63 -10.21 3.41
CA PHE A 45 14.54 -8.83 2.93
C PHE A 45 15.88 -8.12 3.07
N ASP A 46 16.36 -7.58 1.95
CA ASP A 46 17.39 -6.55 1.92
C ASP A 46 16.75 -5.15 1.96
N ALA A 47 17.53 -4.13 2.29
CA ALA A 47 17.05 -2.74 2.35
C ALA A 47 16.37 -2.29 1.03
N GLU A 48 16.94 -2.66 -0.11
CA GLU A 48 16.41 -2.31 -1.43
C GLU A 48 15.12 -3.08 -1.76
N LYS A 49 15.06 -4.38 -1.44
CA LYS A 49 13.84 -5.19 -1.62
C LYS A 49 12.70 -4.66 -0.76
N LEU A 50 13.00 -4.33 0.50
CA LEU A 50 12.01 -3.75 1.41
C LEU A 50 11.52 -2.39 0.91
N LYS A 51 12.42 -1.56 0.38
CA LYS A 51 12.06 -0.29 -0.26
C LYS A 51 11.14 -0.49 -1.46
N MET A 52 11.51 -1.38 -2.39
CA MET A 52 10.68 -1.68 -3.57
C MET A 52 9.31 -2.20 -3.16
N TYR A 53 9.27 -3.13 -2.21
CA TYR A 53 8.02 -3.66 -1.67
C TYR A 53 7.12 -2.56 -1.14
N ILE A 54 7.62 -1.68 -0.27
CA ILE A 54 6.82 -0.56 0.29
C ILE A 54 6.39 0.42 -0.80
N GLN A 55 7.23 0.68 -1.79
CA GLN A 55 6.87 1.55 -2.92
C GLN A 55 5.74 0.97 -3.77
N GLU A 56 5.74 -0.34 -3.98
CA GLU A 56 4.74 -1.05 -4.74
C GLU A 56 3.41 -1.18 -3.99
N THR A 57 3.48 -1.54 -2.70
CA THR A 57 2.29 -1.92 -1.94
C THR A 57 1.65 -0.75 -1.17
N ASP A 58 2.41 0.29 -0.81
CA ASP A 58 1.88 1.42 -0.04
C ASP A 58 1.23 2.51 -0.90
N VAL A 59 0.07 2.18 -1.48
CA VAL A 59 -0.73 3.11 -2.29
C VAL A 59 -1.20 4.34 -1.50
N ASP A 60 -1.44 4.15 -0.20
CA ASP A 60 -1.96 5.17 0.72
C ASP A 60 -0.95 6.27 1.09
N GLY A 61 0.33 6.12 0.71
CA GLY A 61 1.39 7.06 1.09
C GLY A 61 1.59 7.16 2.61
N ARG A 62 1.46 6.03 3.33
CA ARG A 62 1.68 5.96 4.79
C ARG A 62 3.15 6.06 5.16
N PHE A 63 4.03 5.71 4.24
CA PHE A 63 5.47 5.73 4.45
C PHE A 63 6.11 6.68 3.45
N GLU A 64 7.05 7.47 3.95
CA GLU A 64 7.92 8.30 3.15
C GLU A 64 9.32 7.69 3.17
N ILE A 65 9.93 7.60 1.99
CA ILE A 65 11.23 6.98 1.79
C ILE A 65 12.17 8.03 1.22
N ASN A 66 13.29 8.26 1.92
CA ASN A 66 14.35 9.14 1.47
C ASN A 66 15.67 8.37 1.48
N GLY A 67 16.14 7.98 0.28
CA GLY A 67 17.32 7.13 0.14
C GLY A 67 17.14 5.75 0.77
N LEU A 68 17.84 5.52 1.89
CA LEU A 68 17.80 4.32 2.73
C LEU A 68 17.08 4.56 4.06
N GLN A 69 16.34 5.65 4.18
CA GLN A 69 15.61 6.00 5.40
C GLN A 69 14.12 5.92 5.15
N LEU A 70 13.39 5.46 6.16
CA LEU A 70 11.95 5.33 6.15
C LEU A 70 11.37 6.02 7.38
N ARG A 71 10.35 6.85 7.17
CA ARG A 71 9.52 7.38 8.26
C ARG A 71 8.05 7.11 8.00
N LYS A 72 7.27 7.14 9.07
CA LYS A 72 5.81 7.07 8.98
C LYS A 72 5.24 8.48 8.81
N VAL A 73 4.31 8.62 7.88
CA VAL A 73 3.59 9.87 7.60
C VAL A 73 2.26 9.89 8.35
N ASP A 74 2.00 10.99 9.06
CA ASP A 74 0.73 11.21 9.73
C ASP A 74 -0.41 11.37 8.73
N LYS A 75 -1.63 11.02 9.14
CA LYS A 75 -2.79 10.96 8.22
C LYS A 75 -3.03 12.29 7.48
N ALA A 76 -2.78 13.42 8.13
CA ALA A 76 -2.96 14.75 7.55
C ALA A 76 -1.94 15.08 6.45
N ASP A 77 -0.75 14.49 6.51
CA ASP A 77 0.36 14.78 5.58
C ASP A 77 0.48 13.73 4.46
N ARG A 78 -0.40 12.71 4.45
CA ARG A 78 -0.36 11.67 3.42
C ARG A 78 -0.75 12.27 2.08
N ARG A 79 0.20 12.24 1.14
CA ARG A 79 -0.09 12.49 -0.27
C ARG A 79 -0.45 11.15 -0.90
N ARG A 80 -1.68 11.02 -1.42
CA ARG A 80 -2.03 9.87 -2.27
C ARG A 80 -1.03 9.81 -3.42
N ARG A 81 -0.49 8.62 -3.66
CA ARG A 81 0.55 8.41 -4.68
C ARG A 81 -0.01 8.40 -6.10
N ASP A 82 -1.26 8.85 -6.27
CA ASP A 82 -2.04 8.90 -7.52
C ASP A 82 -1.37 9.70 -8.66
N SER A 83 -0.24 10.38 -8.40
CA SER A 83 0.39 11.31 -9.36
C SER A 83 1.84 10.97 -9.73
N GLN A 84 2.44 9.89 -9.22
CA GLN A 84 3.84 9.56 -9.56
C GLN A 84 4.06 8.39 -10.52
N ARG A 85 3.01 7.64 -10.88
CA ARG A 85 2.99 7.05 -12.22
C ARG A 85 2.69 8.19 -13.18
N SER A 86 3.72 8.97 -13.50
CA SER A 86 3.76 9.69 -14.77
C SER A 86 3.34 8.67 -15.83
N PRO A 87 2.20 8.88 -16.51
CA PRO A 87 1.94 8.16 -17.74
C PRO A 87 3.15 8.46 -18.59
N PHE A 88 3.89 7.41 -18.97
CA PHE A 88 4.95 7.42 -19.97
C PHE A 88 4.85 8.68 -20.84
N GLU A 89 5.58 9.73 -20.48
CA GLU A 89 5.86 10.79 -21.43
C GLU A 89 6.95 10.18 -22.30
N PRO A 90 6.67 9.75 -23.54
CA PRO A 90 7.71 9.28 -24.41
C PRO A 90 8.71 10.43 -24.56
N SER A 91 9.89 10.21 -24.01
CA SER A 91 11.08 11.04 -24.15
C SER A 91 11.16 11.60 -25.56
N SER A 92 10.68 12.84 -25.73
CA SER A 92 10.81 13.57 -26.98
C SER A 92 12.26 14.02 -27.05
N ALA A 93 12.94 13.51 -28.06
CA ALA A 93 14.36 13.68 -28.29
C ALA A 93 14.82 15.16 -28.22
N PRO A 94 16.03 15.43 -27.72
CA PRO A 94 16.61 16.76 -27.73
C PRO A 94 17.02 17.13 -29.17
N THR A 95 16.12 17.78 -29.91
CA THR A 95 16.52 18.52 -31.11
C THR A 95 17.04 19.86 -30.65
N GLY A 96 18.37 19.98 -30.70
CA GLY A 96 19.09 21.17 -30.28
C GLY A 96 18.67 22.39 -31.10
N GLN A 97 18.61 23.53 -30.42
CA GLN A 97 18.98 24.81 -31.00
C GLN A 97 19.71 25.63 -29.94
N ALA A 98 20.92 26.02 -30.32
CA ALA A 98 21.77 26.95 -29.63
C ALA A 98 21.24 28.39 -29.79
N ALA A 99 21.13 29.14 -28.71
CA ALA A 99 21.20 30.61 -28.66
C ALA A 99 21.27 31.04 -27.17
N VAL A 100 22.42 31.45 -26.64
CA VAL A 100 22.92 32.85 -26.55
C VAL A 100 22.30 33.65 -25.37
N ARG A 101 23.16 33.94 -24.36
CA ARG A 101 23.28 35.17 -23.51
C ARG A 101 22.05 35.61 -22.69
N GLU A 102 22.11 36.04 -21.42
CA GLU A 102 23.06 36.86 -20.64
C GLU A 102 22.87 36.66 -19.11
N PRO A 103 23.79 37.16 -18.26
CA PRO A 103 23.68 37.13 -16.81
C PRO A 103 22.93 38.35 -16.26
N MET A 104 21.99 38.14 -15.34
CA MET A 104 21.50 39.21 -14.45
C MET A 104 21.63 38.79 -13.00
N GLU A 105 22.57 39.45 -12.32
CA GLU A 105 22.65 39.62 -10.89
C GLU A 105 21.41 40.35 -10.33
N MET A 106 21.30 40.31 -8.99
CA MET A 106 20.50 41.17 -8.11
C MET A 106 19.06 40.66 -7.85
N LEU A 107 18.56 40.50 -6.62
CA LEU A 107 18.93 41.06 -5.31
C LEU A 107 18.52 40.10 -4.18
N GLU A 108 19.35 40.06 -3.15
CA GLU A 108 18.96 39.64 -1.80
C GLU A 108 17.91 40.60 -1.24
N VAL A 109 16.80 40.06 -0.70
CA VAL A 109 15.95 40.77 0.25
C VAL A 109 15.88 39.97 1.53
N SER A 110 16.57 40.51 2.53
CA SER A 110 16.37 40.20 3.94
C SER A 110 14.99 40.64 4.39
N SER A 111 14.31 39.83 5.21
CA SER A 111 13.26 40.26 6.13
C SER A 111 13.13 39.20 7.22
N SER A 112 13.80 39.36 8.36
CA SER A 112 13.34 40.12 9.54
C SER A 112 12.43 39.31 10.46
N ALA A 113 12.96 39.10 11.65
CA ALA A 113 12.37 38.45 12.80
C ALA A 113 11.09 39.13 13.29
N SER A 114 10.18 38.32 13.83
CA SER A 114 9.15 38.79 14.77
C SER A 114 9.10 37.88 16.00
N SER A 115 9.54 38.47 17.11
CA SER A 115 9.29 38.03 18.48
C SER A 115 7.79 37.83 18.75
N GLY A 116 7.43 36.75 19.45
CA GLY A 116 6.06 36.47 19.87
C GLY A 116 6.02 35.69 21.18
N ARG A 117 5.84 36.43 22.27
CA ARG A 117 5.85 36.06 23.69
C ARG A 117 4.83 34.98 24.11
N HIS A 118 5.22 34.23 25.14
CA HIS A 118 4.43 33.74 26.28
C HIS A 118 2.96 33.31 26.09
N ARG A 119 2.66 32.06 26.46
CA ARG A 119 1.66 31.77 27.49
C ARG A 119 1.91 30.45 28.19
N ARG A 120 2.34 30.54 29.46
CA ARG A 120 2.10 29.51 30.48
C ARG A 120 0.59 29.36 30.63
N ARG A 121 0.08 28.13 30.58
CA ARG A 121 -1.19 27.81 31.24
C ARG A 121 -1.08 26.42 31.85
N SER A 122 -1.02 26.44 33.18
CA SER A 122 -1.17 25.29 34.07
C SER A 122 -2.64 24.86 34.15
N ARG A 123 -2.85 23.62 34.61
CA ARG A 123 -4.09 23.03 35.14
C ARG A 123 -5.11 22.68 34.04
N SER A 124 -5.81 21.54 34.07
CA SER A 124 -6.21 20.67 35.18
C SER A 124 -6.64 19.31 34.64
N LEU A 125 -6.53 18.30 35.50
CA LEU A 125 -7.17 16.99 35.37
C LEU A 125 -8.69 17.15 35.28
N SER A 126 -9.30 16.52 34.30
CA SER A 126 -10.72 16.17 34.34
C SER A 126 -10.94 14.91 33.52
N LEU A 127 -11.15 13.81 34.25
CA LEU A 127 -11.88 12.64 33.81
C LEU A 127 -13.30 13.07 33.36
N GLY A 128 -13.71 12.54 32.22
CA GLY A 128 -15.06 12.52 31.67
C GLY A 128 -14.91 11.84 30.31
N SER A 129 -15.28 10.58 30.08
CA SER A 129 -16.58 9.94 30.31
C SER A 129 -17.71 10.75 29.70
N ASP A 130 -17.72 10.82 28.38
CA ASP A 130 -18.87 11.24 27.58
C ASP A 130 -18.86 10.38 26.31
N SER A 131 -19.54 9.23 26.42
CA SER A 131 -20.22 8.59 25.29
C SER A 131 -21.28 9.56 24.76
N ASP A 132 -21.67 9.43 23.50
CA ASP A 132 -22.75 10.18 22.85
C ASP A 132 -22.39 11.59 22.31
N ARG A 133 -21.47 11.60 21.32
CA ARG A 133 -21.58 12.58 20.24
C ARG A 133 -22.02 11.88 18.96
N LEU A 134 -23.34 11.89 18.77
CA LEU A 134 -23.98 11.79 17.47
C LEU A 134 -23.36 12.87 16.58
N GLY A 135 -22.43 12.46 15.72
CA GLY A 135 -21.87 13.30 14.67
C GLY A 135 -23.00 13.68 13.74
N ALA A 136 -23.27 14.97 13.69
CA ALA A 136 -24.16 15.59 12.72
C ALA A 136 -23.79 15.11 11.31
N ASP A 137 -24.83 14.78 10.54
CA ASP A 137 -24.80 14.57 9.10
C ASP A 137 -23.93 15.65 8.44
N ASP A 138 -22.75 15.21 7.98
CA ASP A 138 -21.84 16.01 7.18
C ASP A 138 -22.29 15.86 5.70
N PRO A 139 -22.89 16.91 5.10
CA PRO A 139 -23.51 16.81 3.78
C PRO A 139 -22.50 16.76 2.63
N GLU A 140 -21.19 16.69 2.90
CA GLU A 140 -20.17 16.63 1.85
C GLU A 140 -19.96 15.22 1.26
N ASP A 141 -20.38 14.15 1.95
CA ASP A 141 -20.20 12.78 1.46
C ASP A 141 -21.22 12.42 0.33
N ASP A 142 -22.41 13.03 0.33
CA ASP A 142 -23.43 12.82 -0.71
C ASP A 142 -23.05 13.42 -2.08
N ALA A 143 -22.24 14.49 -2.10
CA ALA A 143 -21.79 15.12 -3.34
C ALA A 143 -20.77 14.25 -4.11
N LEU A 144 -19.98 13.43 -3.39
CA LEU A 144 -19.04 12.48 -3.99
C LEU A 144 -19.75 11.29 -4.63
N ALA A 145 -20.82 10.78 -3.99
CA ALA A 145 -21.61 9.68 -4.52
C ALA A 145 -22.32 10.05 -5.85
N ALA A 146 -22.80 11.30 -5.99
CA ALA A 146 -23.44 11.76 -7.22
C ALA A 146 -22.49 11.85 -8.43
N ARG A 147 -21.18 12.02 -8.20
CA ARG A 147 -20.20 12.20 -9.30
C ARG A 147 -19.76 10.89 -9.97
N CYS A 148 -19.96 9.74 -9.31
CA CYS A 148 -19.53 8.45 -9.82
C CYS A 148 -20.50 7.82 -10.85
N GLN A 149 -21.70 8.38 -11.05
CA GLN A 149 -22.72 7.78 -11.93
C GLN A 149 -22.53 8.05 -13.43
N ASN A 150 -21.58 8.89 -13.83
CA ASN A 150 -21.38 9.28 -15.24
C ASN A 150 -20.14 8.67 -15.93
N LEU A 151 -19.43 7.75 -15.28
CA LEU A 151 -18.34 7.01 -15.91
C LEU A 151 -18.89 5.84 -16.73
N ARG A 152 -19.44 6.13 -17.92
CA ARG A 152 -19.59 5.12 -18.97
C ARG A 152 -18.20 4.76 -19.49
N VAL A 153 -17.70 3.60 -19.07
CA VAL A 153 -16.53 2.97 -19.67
C VAL A 153 -16.94 2.50 -21.07
N SER A 154 -16.71 3.34 -22.07
CA SER A 154 -16.74 2.94 -23.48
C SER A 154 -15.58 1.98 -23.70
N GLY A 155 -15.86 0.69 -23.63
CA GLY A 155 -14.92 -0.37 -23.96
C GLY A 155 -14.73 -0.43 -25.47
N ASP A 156 -13.63 0.17 -25.93
CA ASP A 156 -12.99 -0.17 -27.20
C ASP A 156 -11.55 -0.56 -26.85
N MET A 157 -11.37 -1.86 -26.62
CA MET A 157 -10.10 -2.45 -26.21
C MET A 157 -9.64 -3.30 -27.39
N GLU A 158 -9.04 -2.63 -28.37
CA GLU A 158 -8.42 -3.32 -29.50
C GLU A 158 -7.30 -4.24 -29.00
N ASP A 159 -7.26 -5.41 -29.62
CA ASP A 159 -6.41 -6.57 -29.37
C ASP A 159 -4.92 -6.22 -29.53
N VAL A 160 -4.29 -5.69 -28.48
CA VAL A 160 -2.84 -5.51 -28.45
C VAL A 160 -2.19 -6.80 -27.96
N LYS A 161 -1.82 -7.65 -28.91
CA LYS A 161 -0.97 -8.83 -28.76
C LYS A 161 0.45 -8.40 -28.37
N PRO A 162 0.90 -8.55 -27.10
CA PRO A 162 2.25 -8.20 -26.74
C PRO A 162 3.16 -9.40 -27.01
N GLU A 163 3.85 -9.37 -28.16
CA GLU A 163 4.94 -10.30 -28.45
C GLU A 163 6.20 -9.86 -27.69
N ILE A 164 6.24 -10.17 -26.38
CA ILE A 164 7.44 -9.99 -25.57
C ILE A 164 8.20 -11.31 -25.53
N LYS A 165 9.16 -11.40 -26.44
CA LYS A 165 10.15 -12.47 -26.55
C LYS A 165 11.23 -12.25 -25.48
N THR A 166 10.98 -12.73 -24.26
CA THR A 166 12.02 -12.81 -23.23
C THR A 166 12.26 -14.27 -22.90
N GLU A 167 13.14 -14.89 -23.71
CA GLU A 167 13.85 -16.10 -23.31
C GLU A 167 14.84 -15.74 -22.21
N LEU A 168 14.59 -16.23 -21.00
CA LEU A 168 15.55 -17.01 -20.20
C LEU A 168 14.83 -17.54 -18.95
N ARG A 169 14.83 -18.88 -18.86
CA ARG A 169 14.14 -19.75 -17.90
C ARG A 169 14.57 -19.46 -16.44
N PRO A 170 13.70 -19.77 -15.48
CA PRO A 170 13.79 -21.10 -14.87
C PRO A 170 12.52 -21.90 -15.15
N ASN A 171 12.71 -23.10 -15.70
CA ASN A 171 11.66 -24.06 -15.97
C ASN A 171 11.19 -24.65 -14.64
N LYS A 172 10.43 -23.88 -13.85
CA LYS A 172 9.51 -24.46 -12.86
C LYS A 172 8.46 -25.15 -13.70
N GLY A 173 8.60 -26.46 -13.89
CA GLY A 173 7.54 -27.27 -14.46
C GLY A 173 6.33 -27.08 -13.57
N THR A 174 5.39 -26.22 -14.00
CA THR A 174 4.10 -26.05 -13.35
C THR A 174 3.42 -27.40 -13.49
N VAL A 175 3.54 -28.24 -12.46
CA VAL A 175 2.75 -29.45 -12.33
C VAL A 175 1.31 -28.96 -12.30
N GLN A 176 0.59 -29.11 -13.42
CA GLN A 176 -0.83 -28.81 -13.47
C GLN A 176 -1.51 -29.83 -12.58
N ILE A 177 -1.81 -29.42 -11.34
CA ILE A 177 -2.60 -30.24 -10.44
C ILE A 177 -4.02 -30.22 -11.02
N PRO A 178 -4.62 -31.39 -11.33
CA PRO A 178 -5.95 -31.43 -11.91
C PRO A 178 -6.96 -30.79 -10.96
N THR A 179 -7.88 -30.00 -11.51
CA THR A 179 -8.97 -29.37 -10.76
C THR A 179 -9.89 -30.46 -10.19
N PRO A 180 -10.29 -30.39 -8.90
CA PRO A 180 -11.22 -31.36 -8.31
C PRO A 180 -12.61 -31.26 -8.97
N ASP A 181 -13.36 -32.37 -8.94
CA ASP A 181 -14.76 -32.39 -9.37
C ASP A 181 -15.61 -31.42 -8.51
N PRO A 182 -16.64 -30.79 -9.09
CA PRO A 182 -17.48 -29.82 -8.38
C PRO A 182 -18.21 -30.45 -7.18
N PRO A 183 -18.43 -29.70 -6.08
CA PRO A 183 -19.16 -30.20 -4.91
C PRO A 183 -20.62 -30.56 -5.25
N PRO A 184 -21.24 -31.51 -4.52
CA PRO A 184 -20.71 -32.21 -3.34
C PRO A 184 -19.87 -33.46 -3.68
N GLY A 185 -18.79 -33.70 -2.93
CA GLY A 185 -17.91 -34.88 -3.04
C GLY A 185 -17.17 -35.18 -1.72
N GLU A 186 -16.43 -36.29 -1.65
CA GLU A 186 -15.85 -36.84 -0.40
C GLU A 186 -14.97 -35.84 0.38
N TYR A 187 -14.27 -34.94 -0.30
CA TYR A 187 -13.34 -33.99 0.31
C TYR A 187 -13.91 -32.55 0.39
N TRP A 188 -15.17 -32.35 0.02
CA TRP A 188 -15.81 -31.03 0.05
C TRP A 188 -16.57 -30.82 1.35
N THR A 189 -16.21 -29.77 2.09
CA THR A 189 -16.89 -29.32 3.31
C THR A 189 -17.63 -28.01 3.04
N GLN A 190 -18.92 -27.96 3.34
CA GLN A 190 -19.72 -26.75 3.23
C GLN A 190 -19.55 -25.89 4.48
N TYR A 191 -19.20 -24.61 4.29
CA TYR A 191 -19.15 -23.59 5.33
C TYR A 191 -20.26 -22.59 5.11
N LYS A 192 -20.84 -22.09 6.19
CA LYS A 192 -21.87 -21.05 6.18
C LYS A 192 -21.31 -19.84 6.92
N ASP A 193 -21.24 -18.69 6.25
CA ASP A 193 -20.85 -17.45 6.90
C ASP A 193 -22.06 -16.87 7.66
N GLU A 194 -21.85 -16.51 8.92
CA GLU A 194 -22.90 -15.92 9.77
C GLU A 194 -23.06 -14.42 9.52
N GLY A 195 -22.08 -13.77 8.87
CA GLY A 195 -22.03 -12.30 8.72
C GLY A 195 -22.86 -11.74 7.57
N ASP A 196 -22.95 -12.44 6.45
CA ASP A 196 -23.57 -11.91 5.22
C ASP A 196 -24.56 -12.92 4.62
N LYS A 197 -25.86 -12.61 4.78
CA LYS A 197 -26.99 -13.17 4.01
C LYS A 197 -27.07 -14.70 3.89
N GLY A 198 -26.45 -15.45 4.81
CA GLY A 198 -26.42 -16.90 4.75
C GLY A 198 -25.67 -17.44 3.52
N LEU A 199 -24.69 -16.69 3.01
CA LEU A 199 -23.78 -17.19 1.98
C LEU A 199 -23.08 -18.44 2.50
N PHE A 200 -23.12 -19.49 1.69
CA PHE A 200 -22.33 -20.69 1.93
C PHE A 200 -21.29 -20.84 0.84
N TRP A 201 -20.17 -21.44 1.19
CA TRP A 201 -19.08 -21.76 0.28
C TRP A 201 -18.60 -23.18 0.57
N TRP A 202 -18.01 -23.81 -0.43
CA TRP A 202 -17.45 -25.14 -0.31
C TRP A 202 -15.93 -25.06 -0.26
N PHE A 203 -15.33 -25.81 0.65
CA PHE A 203 -13.89 -25.98 0.78
C PHE A 203 -13.51 -27.41 0.46
N TYR A 204 -12.53 -27.60 -0.41
CA TYR A 204 -11.96 -28.91 -0.69
C TYR A 204 -10.64 -29.05 0.06
N ASP A 205 -10.50 -30.13 0.83
CA ASP A 205 -9.25 -30.52 1.48
C ASP A 205 -8.92 -31.97 1.14
N GLY A 206 -8.07 -32.19 0.14
CA GLY A 206 -7.81 -33.51 -0.41
C GLY A 206 -6.48 -33.64 -1.14
N PRO A 207 -6.24 -34.78 -1.82
CA PRO A 207 -4.95 -35.09 -2.45
C PRO A 207 -4.55 -34.14 -3.59
N LEU A 208 -5.51 -33.37 -4.12
CA LEU A 208 -5.30 -32.36 -5.16
C LEU A 208 -4.96 -30.98 -4.57
N GLY A 209 -4.70 -30.89 -3.27
CA GLY A 209 -4.47 -29.64 -2.56
C GLY A 209 -5.75 -29.02 -2.02
N GLN A 210 -5.72 -27.71 -1.80
CA GLN A 210 -6.82 -26.96 -1.18
C GLN A 210 -7.49 -26.06 -2.21
N TRP A 211 -8.82 -26.13 -2.27
CA TRP A 211 -9.63 -25.37 -3.23
C TRP A 211 -10.88 -24.82 -2.56
N TRP A 212 -11.48 -23.79 -3.15
CA TRP A 212 -12.76 -23.27 -2.69
C TRP A 212 -13.68 -22.92 -3.86
N VAL A 213 -14.99 -23.05 -3.64
CA VAL A 213 -16.06 -22.75 -4.60
C VAL A 213 -17.12 -21.90 -3.91
N GLY A 214 -17.50 -20.77 -4.52
CA GLY A 214 -18.58 -19.92 -4.03
C GLY A 214 -19.97 -20.54 -4.23
N GLN A 215 -20.99 -19.92 -3.66
CA GLN A 215 -22.38 -20.39 -3.71
C GLN A 215 -22.90 -20.63 -5.15
N ASP A 216 -22.44 -19.85 -6.11
CA ASP A 216 -22.90 -19.89 -7.50
C ASP A 216 -22.38 -21.10 -8.29
N GLY A 217 -21.56 -21.97 -7.69
CA GLY A 217 -21.06 -23.18 -8.35
C GLY A 217 -20.05 -22.92 -9.47
N GLY A 218 -19.25 -21.87 -9.33
CA GLY A 218 -18.17 -21.52 -10.27
C GLY A 218 -16.99 -22.50 -10.26
N GLU A 219 -16.00 -22.21 -11.11
CA GLU A 219 -14.76 -23.00 -11.16
C GLU A 219 -14.02 -23.00 -9.81
N PRO A 220 -13.55 -24.15 -9.32
CA PRO A 220 -12.75 -24.22 -8.10
C PRO A 220 -11.50 -23.35 -8.20
N LEU A 221 -11.34 -22.45 -7.24
CA LEU A 221 -10.16 -21.61 -7.12
C LEU A 221 -9.21 -22.20 -6.08
N GLN A 222 -7.91 -22.22 -6.39
CA GLN A 222 -6.91 -22.73 -5.46
C GLN A 222 -6.83 -21.81 -4.23
N TYR A 223 -6.90 -22.41 -3.04
CA TYR A 223 -6.80 -21.68 -1.78
C TYR A 223 -5.32 -21.40 -1.47
N CYS A 224 -4.89 -20.15 -1.67
CA CYS A 224 -3.57 -19.68 -1.27
C CYS A 224 -3.67 -19.10 0.15
N GLY A 225 -3.11 -19.81 1.14
CA GLY A 225 -3.00 -19.34 2.52
C GLY A 225 -2.02 -18.19 2.72
#